data_AF-A0A816GVT6-F1
#
_entry.id   AF-A0A816GVT6-F1
#
_cell.length_a   1.000
_cell.length_b   1.000
_cell.length_c   1.000
_cell.angle_alpha   90.00
_cell.angle_beta   90.00
_cell.angle_gamma   90.00
#
_symmetry.space_group_name_H-M   'P 1'
#
loop_
_entity.id
_entity.type
_entity.pdbx_description
1 polymer ?
#
loop_
_entity_poly.entity_id
_entity_poly.type
_entity_poly.pdbx_seq_one_letter_code
_entity_poly.pdbx_strand_id
1 'polypeptide(L)'
;LTISTDIEGKNVWKECFTASDVHLPTHYYFGFSAATGDLSDNHDIISVHTYQLDSDEKRHSEDRRSIIPNAPGAEPEREHTDDPKGSGWSALKIFFLIIFLIIVCVGVGVGAYYYMNNRQYQRTRFY
;
A
#
# COMPACT_ATOMS: atom_id res chain seq x y z
N LEU A 1 15.12 13.06 -16.28
CA LEU A 1 13.84 13.68 -15.90
C LEU A 1 13.69 13.50 -14.40
N THR A 2 13.49 14.58 -13.65
CA THR A 2 13.43 14.54 -12.18
C THR A 2 12.13 15.18 -11.72
N ILE A 3 11.45 14.54 -10.77
CA ILE A 3 10.23 15.02 -10.13
C ILE A 3 10.50 15.19 -8.65
N SER A 4 10.23 16.38 -8.14
CA SER A 4 10.37 16.73 -6.72
C SER A 4 9.06 17.31 -6.19
N THR A 5 8.83 17.16 -4.89
CA THR A 5 7.61 17.61 -4.20
C THR A 5 7.95 18.38 -2.93
N ASP A 6 7.12 19.37 -2.60
CA ASP A 6 7.14 20.08 -1.31
C ASP A 6 5.73 20.04 -0.70
N ILE A 7 5.44 18.97 0.02
CA ILE A 7 4.12 18.75 0.64
C ILE A 7 3.98 19.57 1.93
N GLU A 8 5.10 19.89 2.58
CA GLU A 8 5.11 20.62 3.86
C GLU A 8 5.08 22.14 3.69
N GLY A 9 5.25 22.65 2.46
CA GLY A 9 5.26 24.08 2.15
C GLY A 9 6.46 24.81 2.75
N LYS A 10 7.59 24.13 2.92
CA LYS A 10 8.80 24.68 3.55
C LYS A 10 9.80 25.27 2.54
N ASN A 11 9.43 25.29 1.25
CA ASN A 11 10.32 25.60 0.14
C ASN A 11 11.54 24.67 0.09
N VAL A 12 11.36 23.42 0.53
CA VAL A 12 12.37 22.37 0.50
C VAL A 12 11.87 21.26 -0.41
N TRP A 13 12.45 21.20 -1.61
CA TRP A 13 12.06 20.21 -2.62
C TRP A 13 12.67 18.85 -2.31
N LYS A 14 11.82 17.88 -2.02
CA LYS A 14 12.22 16.48 -1.82
C LYS A 14 12.07 15.70 -3.13
N GLU A 15 13.14 15.03 -3.55
CA GLU A 15 13.11 14.14 -4.72
C GLU A 15 12.10 13.02 -4.51
N CYS A 16 11.20 12.84 -5.48
CA CYS A 16 10.20 11.77 -5.51
C CYS A 16 10.62 10.66 -6.48
N PHE A 17 11.01 11.04 -7.70
CA PHE A 17 11.39 10.10 -8.76
C PHE A 17 12.41 10.73 -9.71
N THR A 18 13.32 9.89 -10.22
CA THR A 18 14.26 10.27 -11.26
C THR A 18 14.36 9.18 -12.32
N ALA A 19 14.30 9.57 -13.59
CA ALA A 19 14.54 8.72 -14.74
C ALA A 19 15.74 9.25 -15.52
N SER A 20 16.75 8.39 -15.73
CA SER A 20 17.87 8.65 -16.63
C SER A 20 17.49 8.35 -18.08
N ASP A 21 18.22 8.94 -19.01
CA ASP A 21 18.13 8.64 -20.45
C ASP A 21 16.73 8.81 -21.06
N VAL A 22 16.02 9.87 -20.68
CA VAL A 22 14.68 10.17 -21.22
C VAL A 22 14.82 11.02 -22.48
N HIS A 23 14.38 10.47 -23.62
CA HIS A 23 14.34 11.18 -24.88
C HIS A 23 12.92 11.63 -25.19
N LEU A 24 12.74 12.95 -25.29
CA LEU A 24 11.49 13.58 -25.70
C LEU A 24 11.74 14.49 -26.91
N PRO A 25 10.80 14.54 -27.86
CA PRO A 25 10.85 15.48 -28.95
C PRO A 25 10.50 16.90 -28.49
N THR A 26 10.85 17.88 -29.32
CA THR A 26 10.49 19.29 -29.11
C THR A 26 9.06 19.57 -29.63
N HIS A 27 8.50 20.74 -29.27
CA HIS A 27 7.16 21.21 -29.69
C HIS A 27 5.96 20.42 -29.12
N TYR A 28 6.12 19.74 -27.99
CA TYR A 28 5.00 19.17 -27.26
C TYR A 28 4.22 20.22 -26.46
N TYR A 29 2.99 19.86 -26.09
CA TYR A 29 2.13 20.68 -25.25
C TYR A 29 2.23 20.22 -23.79
N PHE A 30 2.29 21.17 -22.86
CA PHE A 30 2.06 20.88 -21.45
C PHE A 30 0.54 20.73 -21.23
N GLY A 31 0.13 19.66 -20.57
CA GLY A 31 -1.27 19.37 -20.30
C GLY A 31 -1.46 18.76 -18.92
N PHE A 32 -2.59 19.08 -18.30
CA PHE A 32 -2.99 18.56 -17.00
C PHE A 32 -4.43 18.07 -17.13
N SER A 33 -4.75 16.96 -16.48
CA SER A 33 -6.09 16.39 -16.47
C SER A 33 -6.33 15.70 -15.12
N ALA A 34 -7.60 15.53 -14.76
CA ALA A 34 -8.02 14.81 -13.57
C ALA A 34 -9.31 14.03 -13.90
N ALA A 35 -9.54 12.94 -13.18
CA ALA A 35 -10.72 12.10 -13.33
C ALA A 35 -11.14 11.53 -11.97
N THR A 36 -12.45 11.34 -11.77
CA THR A 36 -13.04 10.73 -10.56
C THR A 36 -13.85 9.49 -10.94
N GLY A 37 -14.02 8.57 -10.00
CA GLY A 37 -14.80 7.33 -10.19
C GLY A 37 -15.92 7.22 -9.16
N ASP A 38 -16.04 6.05 -8.52
CA ASP A 38 -17.03 5.78 -7.47
C ASP A 38 -16.90 6.73 -6.26
N LEU A 39 -15.69 7.24 -6.03
CA LEU A 39 -15.39 8.29 -5.07
C LEU A 39 -14.94 9.55 -5.82
N SER A 40 -15.18 10.71 -5.20
CA SER A 40 -14.88 12.03 -5.77
C SER A 40 -14.03 12.87 -4.82
N ASP A 41 -13.22 13.74 -5.41
CA ASP A 41 -12.42 14.75 -4.71
C ASP A 41 -12.22 15.97 -5.63
N ASN A 42 -11.88 17.12 -5.05
CA ASN A 42 -11.56 18.34 -5.78
C ASN A 42 -10.11 18.29 -6.29
N HIS A 43 -9.91 18.61 -7.56
CA HIS A 43 -8.59 18.58 -8.21
C HIS A 43 -8.25 19.97 -8.76
N ASP A 44 -7.74 20.84 -7.89
CA ASP A 44 -7.51 22.25 -8.21
C ASP A 44 -6.05 22.54 -8.59
N ILE A 45 -5.83 23.25 -9.69
CA ILE A 45 -4.52 23.77 -10.10
C ILE A 45 -4.51 25.28 -9.90
N ILE A 46 -3.78 25.75 -8.89
CA ILE A 46 -3.72 27.19 -8.55
C ILE A 46 -2.78 27.95 -9.49
N SER A 47 -1.64 27.34 -9.83
CA SER A 47 -0.62 27.97 -10.66
C SER A 47 0.26 26.94 -11.36
N VAL A 48 0.66 27.26 -12.59
CA VAL A 48 1.68 26.52 -13.34
C VAL A 48 2.77 27.50 -13.74
N HIS A 49 4.01 27.19 -13.35
CA HIS A 49 5.18 27.98 -13.70
C HIS A 49 6.12 27.13 -14.55
N THR A 50 6.47 27.62 -15.74
CA THR A 50 7.44 26.99 -16.63
C THR A 50 8.68 27.85 -16.72
N TYR A 51 9.85 27.20 -16.67
CA TYR A 51 11.15 27.85 -16.72
C TYR A 51 11.97 27.24 -17.85
N GLN A 52 12.64 28.09 -18.62
CA GLN A 52 13.65 27.65 -19.56
C GLN A 52 14.97 27.45 -18.80
N LEU A 53 15.57 26.27 -18.96
CA LEU A 53 16.88 25.96 -18.40
C LEU A 53 17.92 26.15 -19.49
N ASP A 54 18.86 27.06 -19.27
CA ASP A 54 20.00 27.23 -20.17
C ASP A 54 21.02 26.12 -19.90
N SER A 55 21.35 25.37 -20.94
CA SER A 55 22.38 24.33 -20.89
C SER A 55 23.43 24.60 -21.96
N ASP A 56 24.71 24.32 -21.67
CA ASP A 56 25.81 24.58 -22.60
C ASP A 56 25.50 24.05 -24.02
N GLU A 57 25.65 24.94 -25.00
CA GLU A 57 25.12 24.90 -26.38
C GLU A 57 25.44 23.64 -27.22
N LYS A 58 26.31 22.74 -26.74
CA LYS A 58 26.78 21.57 -27.52
C LYS A 58 25.70 20.55 -27.89
N ARG A 59 24.48 20.65 -27.32
CA ARG A 59 23.33 19.77 -27.66
C ARG A 59 22.37 20.35 -28.69
N HIS A 60 22.59 21.58 -29.17
CA HIS A 60 21.64 22.26 -30.08
C HIS A 60 21.80 21.90 -31.56
N SER A 61 22.78 21.08 -31.94
CA SER A 61 23.02 20.73 -33.35
C SER A 61 22.11 19.64 -33.91
N GLU A 62 21.35 18.93 -33.08
CA GLU A 62 20.50 17.81 -33.51
C GLU A 62 19.04 18.26 -33.62
N ASP A 63 18.39 17.93 -34.74
CA ASP A 63 16.95 18.14 -34.90
C ASP A 63 16.19 17.16 -34.00
N ARG A 64 15.67 17.67 -32.88
CA ARG A 64 14.94 16.89 -31.88
C ARG A 64 13.45 16.79 -32.18
N ARG A 65 12.94 17.33 -33.29
CA ARG A 65 11.49 17.32 -33.58
C ARG A 65 10.94 15.93 -33.88
N SER A 66 11.75 15.06 -34.48
CA SER A 66 11.35 13.72 -34.92
C SER A 66 11.86 12.59 -34.03
N ILE A 67 12.26 12.89 -32.79
CA ILE A 67 12.67 11.85 -31.83
C ILE A 67 11.45 11.02 -31.43
N ILE A 68 11.56 9.69 -31.53
CA ILE A 68 10.57 8.77 -30.98
C ILE A 68 10.73 8.78 -29.44
N PRO A 69 9.69 9.12 -28.67
CA PRO A 69 9.79 9.16 -27.22
C PRO A 69 10.19 7.79 -26.65
N ASN A 70 11.26 7.76 -25.84
CA ASN A 70 11.67 6.55 -25.13
C ASN A 70 12.42 6.89 -23.82
N ALA A 71 12.54 5.89 -22.95
CA ALA A 71 13.30 5.98 -21.71
C ALA A 71 14.00 4.63 -21.42
N PRO A 72 15.14 4.33 -22.07
CA PRO A 72 15.83 3.05 -21.92
C PRO A 72 16.31 2.76 -20.49
N GLY A 73 16.58 3.82 -19.72
CA GLY A 73 16.96 3.73 -18.31
C GLY A 73 15.78 3.59 -17.33
N ALA A 74 14.53 3.63 -17.81
CA ALA A 74 13.37 3.44 -16.95
C ALA A 74 13.20 1.97 -16.58
N GLU A 75 12.71 1.71 -15.37
CA GLU A 75 12.33 0.36 -14.97
C GLU A 75 11.21 -0.16 -15.89
N PRO A 76 11.26 -1.44 -16.31
CA PRO A 76 10.22 -2.00 -17.16
C PRO A 76 8.87 -1.99 -16.44
N GLU A 77 7.81 -1.85 -17.22
CA GLU A 77 6.43 -1.92 -16.71
C GLU A 77 6.24 -3.23 -15.96
N ARG A 78 5.95 -3.12 -14.66
CA ARG A 78 5.70 -4.29 -13.82
C ARG A 78 4.27 -4.75 -14.11
N GLU A 79 4.11 -5.99 -14.51
CA GLU A 79 2.79 -6.60 -14.64
C GLU A 79 2.08 -6.53 -13.28
N HIS A 80 0.82 -6.10 -13.28
CA HIS A 80 0.01 -6.09 -12.07
C HIS A 80 -0.20 -7.54 -11.60
N THR A 81 0.54 -7.95 -10.58
CA THR A 81 0.27 -9.19 -9.87
C THR A 81 -0.85 -8.95 -8.87
N ASP A 82 -1.93 -9.72 -8.96
CA ASP A 82 -3.00 -9.71 -7.97
C ASP A 82 -2.40 -9.87 -6.56
N ASP A 83 -2.87 -9.05 -5.61
CA ASP A 83 -2.46 -9.18 -4.22
C ASP A 83 -2.69 -10.62 -3.74
N PRO A 84 -1.73 -11.24 -3.04
CA PRO A 84 -1.92 -12.59 -2.52
C PRO A 84 -3.14 -12.59 -1.60
N LYS A 85 -4.20 -13.30 -2.01
CA LYS A 85 -5.41 -13.52 -1.20
C LYS A 85 -4.97 -13.94 0.20
N GLY A 86 -5.27 -13.08 1.19
CA GLY A 86 -4.90 -13.31 2.58
C GLY A 86 -5.25 -14.73 3.00
N SER A 87 -4.27 -15.42 3.60
CA SER A 87 -4.38 -16.81 4.05
C SER A 87 -5.50 -16.94 5.09
N GLY A 88 -6.73 -17.17 4.63
CA GLY A 88 -7.85 -17.55 5.47
C GLY A 88 -7.47 -18.80 6.23
N TRP A 89 -7.69 -18.79 7.55
CA TRP A 89 -7.38 -19.93 8.41
C TRP A 89 -7.89 -21.23 7.81
N SER A 90 -6.99 -22.19 7.58
CA SER A 90 -7.37 -23.52 7.10
C SER A 90 -8.44 -24.11 8.02
N ALA A 91 -9.50 -24.67 7.43
CA ALA A 91 -10.61 -25.28 8.16
C ALA A 91 -10.15 -26.34 9.18
N LEU A 92 -9.01 -27.00 8.91
CA LEU A 92 -8.36 -27.92 9.85
C LEU A 92 -7.92 -27.24 11.15
N LYS A 93 -7.35 -26.02 11.08
CA LYS A 93 -6.96 -25.25 12.26
C LYS A 93 -8.18 -24.83 13.08
N ILE A 94 -9.26 -24.43 12.41
CA ILE A 94 -10.52 -24.06 13.07
C ILE A 94 -11.14 -25.29 13.77
N PHE A 95 -11.13 -26.45 13.11
CA PHE A 95 -11.68 -27.69 13.64
C PHE A 95 -11.01 -28.12 14.95
N PHE A 96 -9.68 -28.13 15.02
CA PHE A 96 -8.96 -28.49 16.25
C PHE A 96 -9.14 -27.48 17.38
N LEU A 97 -9.28 -26.19 17.05
CA LEU A 97 -9.53 -25.15 18.05
C LEU A 97 -10.90 -25.33 18.73
N ILE A 98 -11.94 -25.66 17.94
CA ILE A 98 -13.27 -25.95 18.49
C ILE A 98 -13.25 -27.19 19.41
N ILE A 99 -12.57 -28.27 19.00
CA ILE A 99 -12.46 -29.48 19.82
C ILE A 99 -11.75 -29.17 21.15
N PHE A 100 -10.67 -28.40 21.11
CA PHE A 100 -9.95 -28.00 22.31
C PHE A 100 -10.84 -27.22 23.29
N LEU A 101 -11.64 -26.28 22.79
CA LEU A 101 -12.58 -25.52 23.63
C LEU A 101 -13.65 -26.42 24.26
N ILE A 102 -14.19 -27.39 23.51
CA ILE A 102 -15.19 -28.34 24.05
C ILE A 102 -14.57 -29.18 25.18
N ILE A 103 -13.35 -29.70 24.99
CA ILE A 103 -12.66 -30.51 26.01
C ILE A 103 -12.43 -29.69 27.29
N VAL A 104 -11.99 -28.43 27.16
CA VAL A 104 -11.80 -27.53 28.30
C VAL A 104 -13.12 -27.26 29.02
N CYS A 105 -14.20 -26.96 28.31
CA CYS A 105 -15.52 -26.74 28.90
C CYS A 105 -16.04 -27.97 29.66
N VAL A 106 -15.89 -29.17 29.08
CA VAL A 106 -16.28 -30.42 29.75
C VAL A 106 -15.41 -30.67 30.99
N GLY A 107 -14.09 -30.46 30.89
CA GLY A 107 -13.18 -30.61 32.01
C GLY A 107 -13.52 -29.69 33.18
N VAL A 108 -13.82 -28.41 32.90
CA VAL A 108 -14.27 -27.44 33.92
C VAL A 108 -15.61 -27.86 34.52
N GLY A 109 -16.57 -28.31 33.70
CA GLY A 109 -17.88 -28.76 34.19
C GLY A 109 -17.77 -29.96 35.15
N VAL A 110 -16.98 -30.97 34.79
CA VAL A 110 -16.75 -32.15 35.65
C VAL A 110 -15.98 -31.77 36.90
N GLY A 111 -14.96 -30.91 36.78
CA GLY A 111 -14.19 -30.42 37.93
C GLY A 111 -15.07 -29.64 38.92
N ALA A 112 -15.94 -28.75 38.43
CA ALA A 112 -16.89 -28.02 39.24
C ALA A 112 -17.90 -28.96 39.93
N TYR A 113 -18.43 -29.95 39.20
CA TYR A 113 -19.34 -30.95 39.76
C TYR A 113 -18.69 -31.74 40.91
N TYR A 114 -17.47 -32.24 40.71
CA TYR A 114 -16.73 -32.98 41.74
C TYR A 114 -16.41 -32.10 42.96
N TYR A 115 -15.99 -30.86 42.72
CA TYR A 115 -15.69 -29.89 43.76
C TYR A 115 -16.93 -29.54 44.60
N MET A 116 -18.07 -29.31 43.95
CA MET A 116 -19.34 -29.04 44.62
C MET A 116 -19.82 -30.25 45.44
N ASN A 117 -19.74 -31.46 44.87
CA ASN A 117 -20.17 -32.69 45.54
C ASN A 117 -19.31 -33.00 46.77
N ASN A 118 -17.98 -32.87 46.67
CA ASN A 118 -17.10 -33.07 47.81
C ASN A 118 -17.35 -32.04 48.93
N ARG A 119 -17.68 -30.80 48.57
CA ARG A 119 -18.05 -29.76 49.54
C ARG A 119 -19.36 -30.07 50.27
N GLN A 120 -20.31 -30.75 49.62
CA GLN A 120 -21.55 -31.22 50.27
C GLN A 120 -21.24 -32.33 51.30
N TYR A 121 -20.34 -33.25 50.98
CA TYR A 121 -19.93 -34.35 51.89
C TYR A 121 -19.22 -33.86 53.16
N GLN A 122 -18.50 -32.72 53.09
CA GLN A 122 -17.83 -32.11 54.25
C GLN A 122 -18.79 -31.30 55.13
N ARG A 123 -19.95 -30.88 54.62
CA ARG A 123 -20.95 -30.10 55.37
C ARG A 123 -21.85 -30.97 56.27
N THR A 124 -21.90 -32.29 56.06
CA THR A 124 -22.74 -33.22 56.82
C THR A 124 -22.04 -33.84 58.05
N ARG A 125 -20.83 -33.38 58.41
CA ARG A 125 -20.03 -33.92 59.54
C ARG A 125 -20.06 -33.09 60.84
N PHE A 126 -20.96 -32.12 60.95
CA PHE A 126 -21.22 -31.39 62.20
C PHE A 126 -22.64 -31.66 62.69
N TYR A 127 -22.85 -32.83 63.28
CA TYR A 127 -23.81 -33.12 64.35
C TYR A 127 -23.29 -34.33 65.13
#